data_AF-A0A7C1VYZ1-F1
#
_entry.id   AF-A0A7C1VYZ1-F1
#
_cell.length_a   1.000
_cell.length_b   1.000
_cell.length_c   1.000
_cell.angle_alpha   90.00
_cell.angle_beta   90.00
_cell.angle_gamma   90.00
#
_symmetry.space_group_name_H-M   'P 1'
#
loop_
_entity.id
_entity.type
_entity.pdbx_description
1 polymer ?
#
loop_
_entity_poly.entity_id
_entity_poly.type
_entity_poly.pdbx_seq_one_letter_code
_entity_poly.pdbx_strand_id
1 'polypeptide(L)'
;MQGVVPALISREILLRTSPLKVGKWLFFIVCCVSLAISACYEFIEWGAAVINAQASEAFLGTQGDHWDTQWDMFLALNGSVFAQLFLVKAQDRQLTTLSIKH
;
A
#
# COMPACT_ATOMS: atom_id res chain seq x y z
N MET A 1 2.76 8.46 -3.62
CA MET A 1 3.57 7.23 -3.76
C MET A 1 3.08 6.10 -2.87
N GLN A 2 2.68 6.39 -1.63
CA GLN A 2 2.30 5.39 -0.61
C GLN A 2 1.37 4.27 -1.10
N GLY A 3 0.33 4.54 -1.90
CA GLY A 3 -0.58 3.49 -2.38
C GLY A 3 -0.17 2.75 -3.66
N VAL A 4 0.59 3.40 -4.54
CA VAL A 4 0.86 2.91 -5.90
C VAL A 4 1.87 1.76 -5.89
N VAL A 5 2.98 1.95 -5.16
CA VAL A 5 4.06 0.96 -5.08
C VAL A 5 3.61 -0.35 -4.43
N PRO A 6 3.02 -0.35 -3.21
CA PRO A 6 2.51 -1.57 -2.62
C PRO A 6 1.45 -2.22 -3.50
N ALA A 7 0.58 -1.47 -4.17
CA ALA A 7 -0.40 -2.06 -5.06
C ALA A 7 0.23 -2.86 -6.21
N LEU A 8 1.24 -2.31 -6.90
CA LEU A 8 1.92 -2.99 -8.00
C LEU A 8 2.70 -4.22 -7.51
N ILE A 9 3.43 -4.10 -6.39
CA ILE A 9 4.21 -5.19 -5.81
C ILE A 9 3.30 -6.31 -5.31
N SER A 10 2.28 -5.98 -4.53
CA SER A 10 1.33 -6.98 -4.01
C SER A 10 0.61 -7.69 -5.14
N ARG A 11 0.21 -6.98 -6.19
CA ARG A 11 -0.39 -7.59 -7.37
C ARG A 11 0.55 -8.57 -8.07
N GLU A 12 1.80 -8.19 -8.26
CA GLU A 12 2.85 -9.02 -8.86
C GLU A 12 3.06 -10.31 -8.06
N ILE A 13 3.26 -10.18 -6.74
CA ILE A 13 3.48 -11.30 -5.84
C ILE A 13 2.28 -12.23 -5.88
N LEU A 14 1.06 -11.71 -5.68
CA LEU A 14 -0.15 -12.53 -5.66
C LEU A 14 -0.38 -13.29 -6.97
N LEU A 15 -0.11 -12.67 -8.13
CA LEU A 15 -0.24 -13.34 -9.41
C LEU A 15 0.82 -14.43 -9.65
N ARG A 16 2.01 -14.29 -9.06
CA ARG A 16 3.13 -15.24 -9.24
C ARG A 16 3.13 -16.38 -8.22
N THR A 17 2.68 -16.12 -7.00
CA THR A 17 2.86 -17.05 -5.86
C THR A 17 1.55 -17.63 -5.33
N SER A 18 0.41 -17.20 -5.84
CA SER A 18 -0.91 -17.66 -5.39
C SER A 18 -1.78 -18.13 -6.55
N PRO A 19 -2.84 -18.93 -6.29
CA PRO A 19 -3.80 -19.34 -7.33
C PRO A 19 -4.76 -18.22 -7.76
N LEU A 20 -4.58 -16.99 -7.28
CA LEU A 20 -5.43 -15.85 -7.65
C LEU A 20 -5.29 -15.53 -9.13
N LYS A 21 -6.43 -15.38 -9.80
CA LYS A 21 -6.52 -14.94 -11.19
C LYS A 21 -6.83 -13.45 -11.25
N VAL A 22 -6.51 -12.85 -12.39
CA VAL A 22 -6.90 -11.46 -12.69
C VAL A 22 -8.43 -11.34 -12.57
N GLY A 23 -8.89 -10.42 -11.73
CA GLY A 23 -10.31 -10.23 -11.45
C GLY A 23 -10.58 -9.36 -10.24
N LYS A 24 -11.86 -9.24 -9.86
CA LYS A 24 -12.33 -8.37 -8.77
C LYS A 24 -11.73 -8.73 -7.41
N TRP A 25 -11.50 -10.02 -7.15
CA TRP A 25 -10.88 -10.48 -5.90
C TRP A 25 -9.42 -10.07 -5.77
N LEU A 26 -8.64 -10.18 -6.85
CA LEU A 26 -7.27 -9.68 -6.86
C LEU A 26 -7.24 -8.17 -6.62
N PHE A 27 -8.15 -7.42 -7.25
CA PHE A 27 -8.29 -5.98 -7.03
C PHE A 27 -8.55 -5.66 -5.55
N PHE A 28 -9.57 -6.30 -4.97
CA PHE A 28 -9.94 -6.08 -3.58
C PHE A 28 -8.79 -6.40 -2.62
N ILE A 29 -8.13 -7.54 -2.79
CA ILE A 29 -7.03 -7.96 -1.90
C ILE A 29 -5.84 -7.00 -2.02
N VAL A 30 -5.49 -6.56 -3.23
CA VAL A 30 -4.38 -5.60 -3.44
C VAL A 30 -4.67 -4.26 -2.74
N CYS A 31 -5.90 -3.77 -2.81
CA CYS A 31 -6.33 -2.58 -2.06
C CYS A 31 -6.21 -2.80 -0.54
N CYS A 32 -6.69 -3.94 -0.03
CA CYS A 32 -6.58 -4.30 1.39
C CYS A 32 -5.12 -4.37 1.87
N VAL A 33 -4.22 -4.97 1.08
CA VAL A 33 -2.79 -5.05 1.43
C VAL A 33 -2.17 -3.66 1.47
N SER A 34 -2.50 -2.79 0.50
CA SER A 34 -1.98 -1.42 0.47
C SER A 34 -2.42 -0.63 1.70
N LEU A 35 -3.69 -0.77 2.10
CA LEU A 35 -4.25 -0.14 3.29
C LEU A 35 -3.64 -0.71 4.58
N ALA A 36 -3.47 -2.04 4.66
CA ALA A 36 -2.87 -2.69 5.82
C ALA A 36 -1.41 -2.27 6.03
N ILE A 37 -0.63 -2.10 4.96
CA ILE A 37 0.75 -1.61 5.05
C ILE A 37 0.78 -0.19 5.62
N SER A 38 -0.09 0.70 5.15
CA SER A 38 -0.21 2.06 5.69
C SER A 38 -0.61 2.03 7.17
N ALA A 39 -1.65 1.29 7.54
CA ALA A 39 -2.07 1.16 8.93
C ALA A 39 -0.99 0.58 9.86
N CYS A 40 -0.18 -0.38 9.38
CA CYS A 40 0.93 -0.93 10.15
C CYS A 40 2.02 0.13 10.41
N TYR A 41 2.31 1.00 9.43
CA TYR A 41 3.27 2.09 9.60
C TYR A 41 2.80 3.05 10.70
N GLU A 42 1.52 3.44 10.63
CA GLU A 42 0.88 4.33 11.61
C GLU A 42 0.88 3.73 13.02
N PHE A 43 0.64 2.42 13.16
CA PHE A 43 0.74 1.76 14.47
C PHE A 43 2.17 1.75 15.03
N ILE A 44 3.18 1.64 14.18
CA ILE A 44 4.59 1.71 14.60
C ILE A 44 4.92 3.12 15.08
N GLU A 45 4.49 4.15 14.36
CA GLU A 45 4.69 5.55 14.74
C GLU A 45 3.98 5.88 16.05
N TRP A 46 2.71 5.47 16.18
CA TRP A 46 1.96 5.61 17.42
C TRP A 46 2.64 4.88 18.59
N GLY A 47 3.08 3.63 18.38
CA GLY A 47 3.79 2.86 19.40
C GLY A 47 5.10 3.51 19.84
N ALA A 48 5.87 4.06 18.89
CA ALA A 48 7.10 4.79 19.18
C ALA A 48 6.85 6.07 19.99
N ALA A 49 5.78 6.82 19.67
CA ALA A 49 5.37 8.00 20.42
C ALA A 49 4.95 7.67 21.86
N VAL A 50 4.27 6.54 22.08
CA VAL A 50 3.88 6.08 23.44
C VAL A 50 5.10 5.70 24.28
N ILE A 51 6.11 5.07 23.70
CA ILE A 51 7.29 4.57 24.44
C ILE A 51 8.27 5.70 24.78
N ASN A 52 8.34 6.76 23.97
CA ASN A 52 9.31 7.83 24.14
C ASN A 52 8.62 9.20 24.22
N ALA A 53 8.44 9.72 25.45
CA ALA A 53 7.82 11.03 25.69
C ALA A 53 8.59 12.21 25.06
N GLN A 54 9.92 12.09 24.86
CA GLN A 54 10.70 13.09 24.11
C GLN A 54 10.52 12.95 22.60
N ALA A 55 10.26 11.75 22.09
CA ALA A 55 9.85 11.57 20.69
C ALA A 55 8.43 12.11 20.47
N SER A 56 7.52 11.92 21.43
CA SER A 56 6.15 12.44 21.41
C SER A 56 6.10 13.96 21.19
N GLU A 57 6.87 14.79 21.92
CA GLU A 57 6.87 16.25 21.69
C GLU A 57 7.47 16.65 20.34
N ALA A 58 8.44 15.90 19.82
CA ALA A 58 9.03 16.14 18.51
C ALA A 58 8.18 15.61 17.34
N PHE A 59 7.29 14.63 17.57
CA PHE A 59 6.44 14.00 16.54
C PHE A 59 5.01 14.57 16.54
N LEU A 60 4.37 14.72 17.71
CA LEU A 60 3.08 15.42 17.85
C LEU A 60 3.24 16.94 17.66
N GLY A 61 4.40 17.49 18.04
CA GLY A 61 4.74 18.90 17.76
C GLY A 61 4.99 19.20 16.28
N THR A 62 5.32 18.20 15.45
CA THR A 62 5.49 18.36 14.00
C THR A 62 4.27 17.94 13.18
N GLN A 63 3.48 16.95 13.64
CA GLN A 63 2.30 16.48 12.89
C GLN A 63 1.25 17.58 12.80
N GLY A 64 0.97 18.33 13.87
CA GLY A 64 0.07 19.51 13.86
C GLY A 64 -1.40 19.26 13.48
N ASP A 65 -1.71 18.12 12.83
CA ASP A 65 -3.01 17.66 12.38
C ASP A 65 -3.28 16.26 12.97
N HIS A 66 -4.38 16.14 13.71
CA HIS A 66 -4.80 14.86 14.29
C HIS A 66 -5.36 13.89 13.24
N TRP A 67 -5.56 14.33 12.00
CA TRP A 67 -6.09 13.54 10.90
C TRP A 67 -5.02 12.97 9.95
N ASP A 68 -3.75 13.16 10.26
CA ASP A 68 -2.61 12.74 9.42
C ASP A 68 -2.68 11.25 9.09
N THR A 69 -2.80 10.41 10.12
CA THR A 69 -2.97 8.96 10.01
C THR A 69 -4.13 8.55 9.09
N GLN A 70 -5.27 9.24 9.18
CA GLN A 70 -6.44 8.96 8.35
C GLN A 70 -6.22 9.40 6.90
N TRP A 71 -5.57 10.54 6.68
CA TRP A 71 -5.20 11.00 5.35
C TRP A 71 -4.21 10.05 4.68
N ASP A 72 -3.22 9.54 5.40
CA ASP A 72 -2.24 8.58 4.88
C ASP A 72 -2.91 7.28 4.44
N MET A 73 -3.78 6.71 5.28
CA MET A 73 -4.57 5.53 4.90
C MET A 73 -5.50 5.80 3.70
N PHE A 74 -6.13 6.98 3.64
CA PHE A 74 -6.99 7.37 2.54
C PHE A 74 -6.20 7.53 1.22
N LEU A 75 -5.05 8.19 1.26
CA LEU A 75 -4.17 8.37 0.11
C LEU A 75 -3.55 7.05 -0.33
N ALA A 76 -3.24 6.14 0.60
CA ALA A 76 -2.79 4.79 0.30
C ALA A 76 -3.87 4.00 -0.46
N LEU A 77 -5.13 4.07 -0.02
CA LEU A 77 -6.24 3.41 -0.72
C LEU A 77 -6.47 4.01 -2.11
N ASN A 78 -6.55 5.33 -2.23
CA ASN A 78 -6.76 6.00 -3.52
C ASN A 78 -5.59 5.75 -4.49
N GLY A 79 -4.36 5.78 -4.00
CA GLY A 79 -3.17 5.45 -4.79
C GLY A 79 -3.20 4.00 -5.29
N SER A 80 -3.68 3.06 -4.46
CA SER A 80 -3.86 1.66 -4.86
C SER A 80 -4.91 1.51 -5.96
N VAL A 81 -6.09 2.11 -5.77
CA VAL A 81 -7.17 2.13 -6.77
C VAL A 81 -6.68 2.76 -8.09
N PHE A 82 -6.00 3.90 -8.02
CA PHE A 82 -5.44 4.57 -9.20
C PHE A 82 -4.45 3.67 -9.94
N ALA A 83 -3.48 3.08 -9.23
CA ALA A 83 -2.52 2.15 -9.83
C ALA A 83 -3.23 0.98 -10.53
N GLN A 84 -4.25 0.41 -9.88
CA GLN A 84 -4.97 -0.71 -10.45
C GLN A 84 -5.84 -0.35 -11.67
N LEU A 85 -6.37 0.86 -11.74
CA LEU A 85 -7.16 1.31 -12.88
C LEU A 85 -6.30 1.69 -14.10
N PHE A 86 -5.16 2.35 -13.87
CA PHE A 86 -4.38 2.95 -14.96
C PHE A 86 -3.14 2.13 -15.35
N LEU A 87 -2.52 1.42 -14.41
CA LEU A 87 -1.23 0.76 -14.64
C LEU A 87 -1.33 -0.75 -14.86
N VAL A 88 -2.45 -1.39 -14.52
CA VAL A 88 -2.61 -2.86 -14.65
C VAL A 88 -2.40 -3.36 -16.07
N LYS A 89 -2.88 -2.64 -17.10
CA LYS A 89 -2.65 -3.05 -18.50
C LYS A 89 -1.18 -3.04 -18.88
N ALA A 90 -0.41 -2.07 -18.38
CA ALA A 90 1.03 -2.01 -18.61
C ALA A 90 1.74 -3.11 -17.83
N GLN A 91 1.35 -3.33 -16.57
CA GLN A 91 1.91 -4.39 -15.73
C GLN A 91 1.63 -5.78 -16.31
N ASP A 92 0.44 -6.04 -16.84
CA ASP A 92 0.09 -7.32 -17.47
C ASP A 92 0.98 -7.60 -18.68
N ARG A 93 1.25 -6.59 -19.51
CA ARG A 93 2.19 -6.73 -20.65
C ARG A 93 3.61 -7.06 -20.17
N GLN A 94 4.07 -6.39 -19.12
CA GLN A 94 5.40 -6.66 -18.53
C GLN A 94 5.46 -8.07 -17.94
N LEU A 95 4.43 -8.49 -17.20
CA LEU A 95 4.28 -9.83 -16.65
C LEU A 95 4.34 -10.92 -17.72
N THR A 96 3.58 -10.76 -18.81
CA THR A 96 3.61 -11.71 -19.93
C THR A 96 4.99 -11.74 -20.58
N THR A 97 5.61 -10.58 -20.80
CA THR A 97 6.95 -10.50 -21.42
C THR A 97 8.01 -11.18 -20.56
N LEU A 98 7.95 -11.00 -19.23
CA LEU A 98 8.86 -11.63 -18.27
C LEU A 98 8.56 -13.12 -18.03
N SER A 99 7.33 -13.57 -18.29
CA SER A 99 6.94 -14.98 -18.21
C SER A 99 7.39 -15.79 -19.44
N ILE A 100 7.75 -15.15 -20.56
CA ILE A 100 8.37 -15.82 -21.71
C ILE A 100 9.87 -16.00 -21.40
N LYS A 101 10.19 -16.99 -20.56
CA LYS A 101 11.51 -17.66 -20.50
C LYS A 101 11.52 -18.85 -19.52
N HIS A 102 10.94 -19.97 -19.94
CA HIS A 102 11.58 -21.30 -19.99
C HIS A 102 10.61 -22.31 -20.59
#